data_AF-A0A7W8JHH6-F1
#
_entry.id   AF-A0A7W8JHH6-F1
#
_cell.length_a   1.000
_cell.length_b   1.000
_cell.length_c   1.000
_cell.angle_alpha   90.00
_cell.angle_beta   90.00
_cell.angle_gamma   90.00
#
_symmetry.space_group_name_H-M   'P 1'
#
loop_
_entity.id
_entity.type
_entity.pdbx_description
1 polymer ?
#
loop_
_entity_poly.entity_id
_entity_poly.type
_entity_poly.pdbx_seq_one_letter_code
_entity_poly.pdbx_strand_id
1 'polypeptide(L)'
;MQAWKIFFGARWGKAVEIQTVVAEKLWSTCVDVDQFANFVLNPAINARDAMPFGGRLTLELANAVLDDRHVTGMPDVPAGQYVMLAMTDTGTGMPPEVAERVFEPFFTTKPEGAGTGWV
;
A
#
# COMPACT_ATOMS: atom_id res chain seq x y z
N MET A 1 8.67 -5.46 -15.32
CA MET A 1 8.58 -6.95 -15.23
C MET A 1 9.63 -7.61 -14.32
N GLN A 2 10.82 -7.02 -14.07
CA GLN A 2 11.85 -7.60 -13.18
C GLN A 2 11.58 -7.44 -11.67
N ALA A 3 10.94 -6.35 -11.23
CA ALA A 3 10.62 -6.12 -9.81
C ALA A 3 9.71 -7.22 -9.21
N TRP A 4 8.76 -7.71 -10.00
CA TRP A 4 7.85 -8.80 -9.61
C TRP A 4 8.59 -10.12 -9.34
N LYS A 5 9.64 -10.45 -10.11
CA LYS A 5 10.40 -11.69 -9.92
C LYS A 5 11.20 -11.72 -8.62
N ILE A 6 11.58 -10.57 -8.06
CA ILE A 6 12.27 -10.50 -6.76
C ILE A 6 11.31 -10.87 -5.63
N PHE A 7 10.03 -10.49 -5.74
CA PHE A 7 8.99 -10.86 -4.77
C PHE A 7 8.54 -12.33 -4.86
N PHE A 8 8.43 -12.88 -6.07
CA PHE A 8 7.93 -14.25 -6.28
C PHE A 8 9.03 -15.32 -6.41
N GLY A 9 10.30 -14.94 -6.57
CA GLY A 9 11.37 -15.86 -7.01
C GLY A 9 12.51 -16.11 -6.03
N ALA A 10 12.68 -15.33 -4.96
CA ALA A 10 13.77 -15.54 -4.01
C ALA A 10 13.25 -15.43 -2.57
N ARG A 11 13.25 -16.55 -1.85
CA ARG A 11 12.88 -16.63 -0.43
C ARG A 11 13.87 -15.81 0.42
N TRP A 12 13.44 -14.64 0.86
CA TRP A 12 14.02 -13.93 2.01
C TRP A 12 12.96 -13.95 3.11
N GLY A 13 13.18 -14.76 4.17
CA GLY A 13 12.25 -14.89 5.29
C GLY A 13 11.05 -15.81 5.07
N LYS A 14 10.29 -16.06 6.15
CA LYS A 14 9.06 -16.88 6.12
C LYS A 14 8.02 -16.23 5.20
N ALA A 15 7.19 -17.05 4.55
CA ALA A 15 6.28 -16.60 3.49
C ALA A 15 5.29 -15.55 4.00
N VAL A 16 5.28 -14.37 3.37
CA VAL A 16 4.14 -13.45 3.43
C VAL A 16 3.09 -13.99 2.47
N GLU A 17 1.90 -14.28 2.99
CA GLU A 17 0.74 -14.63 2.18
C GLU A 17 0.19 -13.37 1.52
N ILE A 18 -0.08 -13.43 0.22
CA ILE A 18 -0.74 -12.35 -0.52
C ILE A 18 -2.17 -12.78 -0.77
N GLN A 19 -3.12 -12.00 -0.25
CA GLN A 19 -4.55 -12.19 -0.49
C GLN A 19 -5.09 -11.01 -1.30
N THR A 20 -5.93 -11.30 -2.29
CA THR A 20 -6.65 -10.27 -3.03
C THR A 20 -8.14 -10.44 -2.81
N VAL A 21 -8.81 -9.35 -2.43
CA VAL A 21 -10.26 -9.29 -2.28
C VAL A 21 -10.77 -8.27 -3.29
N VAL A 22 -11.63 -8.69 -4.21
CA VAL A 22 -12.17 -7.81 -5.26
C VAL A 22 -13.67 -7.79 -5.14
N ALA A 23 -14.23 -6.60 -4.97
CA ALA A 23 -15.67 -6.41 -4.92
C ALA A 23 -16.32 -6.87 -6.23
N GLU A 24 -17.50 -7.48 -6.10
CA GLU A 24 -18.32 -7.78 -7.27
C GLU A 24 -18.71 -6.49 -7.99
N LYS A 25 -18.69 -6.51 -9.33
CA LYS A 25 -19.03 -5.36 -10.18
C LYS A 25 -18.18 -4.11 -9.90
N LEU A 26 -16.89 -4.30 -9.64
CA LEU A 26 -15.90 -3.22 -9.56
C LEU A 26 -16.00 -2.32 -10.81
N TRP A 27 -16.02 -1.01 -10.59
CA TRP A 27 -16.04 -0.03 -11.68
C TRP A 27 -14.71 -0.04 -12.45
N SER A 28 -14.79 0.25 -13.75
CA SER A 28 -13.59 0.50 -14.55
C SER A 28 -12.99 1.85 -14.20
N THR A 29 -11.67 1.92 -14.16
CA THR A 29 -10.92 3.16 -13.98
C THR A 29 -9.76 3.23 -14.96
N CYS A 30 -9.27 4.44 -15.23
CA CYS A 30 -8.12 4.68 -16.09
C CYS A 30 -6.89 4.93 -15.22
N VAL A 31 -5.85 4.12 -15.40
CA VAL A 31 -4.57 4.28 -14.71
C VAL A 31 -3.43 4.09 -15.69
N ASP A 32 -2.32 4.79 -15.45
CA ASP A 32 -1.05 4.40 -16.04
C ASP A 32 -0.54 3.14 -15.32
N VAL A 33 -0.36 2.05 -16.07
CA VAL A 33 -0.05 0.73 -15.50
C VAL A 33 1.31 0.70 -14.80
N ASP A 34 2.31 1.40 -15.36
CA ASP A 34 3.67 1.40 -14.83
C ASP A 34 3.75 2.25 -13.55
N GLN A 35 3.10 3.41 -13.52
CA GLN A 35 3.00 4.24 -12.32
C GLN A 35 2.17 3.55 -11.24
N PHE A 36 1.05 2.91 -11.60
CA PHE A 36 0.23 2.19 -10.65
C PHE A 36 0.98 1.00 -10.04
N ALA A 37 1.76 0.27 -10.83
CA ALA A 37 2.59 -0.80 -10.31
C ALA A 37 3.59 -0.28 -9.26
N ASN A 38 4.25 0.86 -9.50
CA ASN A 38 5.15 1.45 -8.52
C ASN A 38 4.42 1.94 -7.25
N PHE A 39 3.23 2.51 -7.43
CA PHE A 39 2.36 2.94 -6.32
C PHE A 39 1.98 1.76 -5.41
N VAL A 40 1.75 0.56 -5.97
CA VAL A 40 1.45 -0.66 -5.19
C VAL A 40 2.72 -1.27 -4.58
N LEU A 41 3.82 -1.28 -5.33
CA LEU A 41 5.05 -1.96 -4.91
C LEU A 41 5.68 -1.31 -3.67
N ASN A 42 5.70 0.02 -3.58
CA ASN A 42 6.34 0.69 -2.45
C ASN A 42 5.67 0.31 -1.11
N PRO A 43 4.36 0.51 -0.91
CA PRO A 43 3.67 0.03 0.29
C PRO A 43 3.80 -1.48 0.52
N ALA A 44 3.85 -2.30 -0.53
CA ALA A 44 4.02 -3.75 -0.39
C ALA A 44 5.40 -4.14 0.19
N ILE A 45 6.47 -3.41 -0.18
CA ILE A 45 7.80 -3.57 0.44
C ILE A 45 7.71 -3.27 1.93
N ASN A 46 7.02 -2.19 2.28
CA ASN A 46 6.93 -1.70 3.66
C ASN A 46 6.11 -2.64 4.54
N ALA A 47 4.99 -3.14 4.00
CA ALA A 47 4.18 -4.18 4.63
C ALA A 47 5.02 -5.45 4.91
N ARG A 48 5.81 -5.90 3.93
CA ARG A 48 6.73 -7.05 4.11
C ARG A 48 7.73 -6.77 5.23
N ASP A 49 8.36 -5.60 5.22
CA ASP A 49 9.37 -5.23 6.22
C ASP A 49 8.75 -5.14 7.63
N ALA A 50 7.47 -4.76 7.74
CA ALA A 50 6.70 -4.79 8.98
C ALA A 50 6.32 -6.22 9.46
N MET A 51 6.57 -7.27 8.67
CA MET A 51 6.22 -8.67 8.97
C MET A 51 7.46 -9.57 9.10
N PRO A 52 8.37 -9.33 10.08
CA PRO A 52 9.65 -10.06 10.19
C PRO A 52 9.49 -11.57 10.44
N PHE A 53 8.33 -12.00 10.94
CA PHE A 53 8.03 -13.41 11.24
C PHE A 53 7.13 -14.08 10.18
N GLY A 54 6.87 -13.41 9.06
CA GLY A 54 5.81 -13.75 8.12
C GLY A 54 4.46 -13.15 8.55
N GLY A 55 3.45 -13.28 7.69
CA GLY A 55 2.15 -12.67 7.90
C GLY A 55 1.32 -12.67 6.62
N ARG A 56 0.33 -11.79 6.54
CA ARG A 56 -0.52 -11.64 5.37
C ARG A 56 -0.62 -10.17 4.94
N LEU A 57 -0.42 -9.94 3.64
CA LEU A 57 -0.76 -8.69 2.97
C LEU A 57 -2.05 -8.91 2.17
N THR A 58 -3.09 -8.14 2.49
CA THR A 58 -4.38 -8.16 1.79
C THR A 58 -4.50 -6.94 0.91
N LEU A 59 -4.79 -7.13 -0.38
CA LEU A 59 -5.13 -6.08 -1.32
C LEU A 59 -6.64 -6.13 -1.56
N GLU A 60 -7.35 -5.07 -1.18
CA GLU A 60 -8.79 -4.96 -1.36
C GLU A 60 -9.13 -3.91 -2.43
N LEU A 61 -9.93 -4.30 -3.40
CA LEU A 61 -10.45 -3.43 -4.46
C LEU A 61 -11.97 -3.32 -4.31
N ALA A 62 -12.48 -2.11 -4.12
CA ALA A 62 -13.91 -1.88 -3.95
C ALA A 62 -14.38 -0.57 -4.59
N ASN A 63 -15.69 -0.45 -4.82
CA ASN A 63 -16.32 0.81 -5.19
C ASN A 63 -16.60 1.62 -3.92
N ALA A 64 -16.21 2.90 -3.89
CA ALA A 64 -16.44 3.81 -2.78
C ALA A 64 -17.17 5.07 -3.27
N VAL A 65 -18.05 5.61 -2.42
CA VAL A 65 -18.71 6.90 -2.67
C VAL A 65 -18.28 7.84 -1.57
N LEU A 66 -17.60 8.92 -1.95
CA LEU A 66 -17.24 10.00 -1.05
C LEU A 66 -18.31 11.07 -1.14
N ASP A 67 -19.00 11.35 -0.03
CA ASP A 67 -19.91 12.49 0.07
C ASP A 67 -19.18 13.75 0.55
N ASP A 68 -19.89 14.88 0.62
CA ASP A 68 -19.34 16.17 1.06
C ASP A 68 -18.69 16.12 2.45
N ARG A 69 -19.17 15.22 3.33
CA ARG A 69 -18.60 15.06 4.68
C ARG A 69 -17.27 14.33 4.61
N HIS A 70 -17.13 13.34 3.74
CA HIS A 70 -15.88 12.60 3.56
C HIS A 70 -14.76 13.48 3.00
N VAL A 71 -15.10 14.40 2.09
CA VAL A 71 -14.10 15.27 1.43
C VAL A 71 -13.85 16.57 2.18
N THR A 72 -14.53 16.80 3.31
CA THR A 72 -14.30 17.97 4.15
C THR A 72 -12.85 17.97 4.64
N GLY A 73 -12.06 18.96 4.24
CA GLY A 73 -10.63 19.06 4.57
C GLY A 73 -9.69 18.40 3.56
N MET A 74 -10.21 17.87 2.45
CA MET A 74 -9.43 17.32 1.33
C MET A 74 -9.62 18.22 0.09
N PRO A 75 -8.90 19.35 -0.02
CA PRO A 75 -9.19 20.40 -1.01
C PRO A 75 -9.13 19.92 -2.47
N ASP A 76 -8.36 18.87 -2.74
CA ASP A 76 -8.14 18.33 -4.09
C ASP A 76 -8.98 17.08 -4.39
N VAL A 77 -9.89 16.68 -3.48
CA VAL A 77 -10.71 15.48 -3.65
C VAL A 77 -12.18 15.88 -3.72
N PRO A 78 -12.83 15.88 -4.90
CA PRO A 78 -14.25 16.15 -4.99
C PRO A 78 -15.10 15.01 -4.43
N ALA A 79 -16.32 15.31 -3.96
CA ALA A 79 -17.30 14.27 -3.68
C ALA A 79 -17.65 13.51 -4.97
N GLY A 80 -17.83 12.20 -4.88
CA GLY A 80 -18.10 11.37 -6.05
C GLY A 80 -17.85 9.88 -5.89
N GLN A 81 -17.79 9.21 -7.03
CA GLN A 81 -17.58 7.77 -7.16
C GLN A 81 -16.11 7.47 -7.42
N TYR A 82 -15.55 6.58 -6.62
CA TYR A 82 -14.15 6.20 -6.66
C TYR A 82 -13.99 4.68 -6.67
N VAL A 83 -12.92 4.21 -7.31
CA VAL A 83 -12.39 2.87 -7.07
C VAL A 83 -11.37 2.97 -5.94
N MET A 84 -11.59 2.24 -4.87
CA MET A 84 -10.71 2.13 -3.72
C MET A 84 -9.72 0.98 -3.94
N LEU A 85 -8.45 1.23 -3.65
CA LEU A 85 -7.46 0.21 -3.35
C LEU A 85 -7.05 0.37 -1.88
N ALA A 86 -7.28 -0.66 -1.07
CA ALA A 86 -6.76 -0.75 0.29
C ALA A 86 -5.70 -1.84 0.38
N MET A 87 -4.64 -1.58 1.16
CA MET A 87 -3.57 -2.53 1.44
C MET A 87 -3.48 -2.69 2.96
N THR A 88 -3.60 -3.92 3.45
CA THR A 88 -3.59 -4.23 4.88
C THR A 88 -2.61 -5.34 5.16
N ASP A 89 -1.58 -5.05 5.95
CA ASP A 89 -0.66 -6.04 6.48
C ASP A 89 -1.01 -6.47 7.91
N THR A 90 -0.50 -7.62 8.32
CA THR A 90 -0.58 -8.12 9.70
C THR A 90 0.74 -7.89 10.45
N GLY A 91 1.49 -6.86 10.07
CA GLY A 91 2.79 -6.54 10.64
C GLY A 91 2.67 -5.86 11.99
N THR A 92 3.79 -5.29 12.43
CA THR A 92 3.91 -4.63 13.74
C THR A 92 3.15 -3.30 13.84
N GLY A 93 2.62 -2.80 12.72
CA GLY A 93 1.99 -1.49 12.62
C GLY A 93 2.99 -0.33 12.77
N MET A 94 2.44 0.89 12.82
CA MET A 94 3.19 2.13 13.02
C MET A 94 2.83 2.74 14.39
N PRO A 95 3.83 3.14 15.19
CA PRO A 95 3.59 4.04 16.32
C PRO A 95 2.94 5.36 15.86
N PRO A 96 2.10 6.02 16.69
CA PRO A 96 1.41 7.25 16.32
C PRO A 96 2.35 8.34 15.77
N GLU A 97 3.49 8.54 16.40
CA GLU A 97 4.50 9.53 16.00
C GLU A 97 5.15 9.23 14.64
N VAL A 98 5.16 7.95 14.21
CA VAL A 98 5.62 7.53 12.88
C VAL A 98 4.51 7.76 11.85
N ALA A 99 3.26 7.44 12.20
CA ALA A 99 2.11 7.59 11.31
C ALA A 99 1.84 9.06 10.92
N GLU A 100 2.09 10.00 11.82
CA GLU A 100 1.98 11.44 11.53
C GLU A 100 3.00 11.94 10.50
N ARG A 101 4.14 11.24 10.40
CA ARG A 101 5.32 11.68 9.64
C ARG A 101 5.61 10.82 8.42
N VAL A 102 4.91 9.70 8.24
CA VAL A 102 5.16 8.73 7.16
C VAL A 102 5.03 9.33 5.76
N PHE A 103 4.30 10.43 5.61
CA PHE A 103 4.14 11.16 4.36
C PHE A 103 5.12 12.33 4.20
N GLU A 104 5.98 12.61 5.19
CA GLU A 104 7.05 13.60 5.07
C GLU A 104 8.11 13.12 4.06
N PRO A 105 8.56 13.98 3.12
CA PRO A 105 9.62 13.63 2.20
C PRO A 105 10.89 13.12 2.92
N PHE A 106 11.43 12.00 2.46
CA PHE A 106 12.66 11.36 2.96
C PHE A 106 12.59 10.79 4.39
N PHE A 107 11.45 10.81 5.05
CA PHE A 107 11.30 10.20 6.36
C PHE A 107 11.41 8.67 6.28
N THR A 108 12.18 8.05 7.18
CA THR A 108 12.29 6.59 7.28
C THR A 108 12.62 6.15 8.70
N THR A 109 12.10 4.98 9.10
CA THR A 109 12.48 4.27 10.32
C THR A 109 13.48 3.14 10.05
N LYS A 110 13.85 2.93 8.78
CA LYS A 110 14.77 1.87 8.36
C LYS A 110 16.22 2.26 8.69
N PRO A 111 17.08 1.28 9.07
CA PRO A 111 18.51 1.55 9.31
C PRO A 111 19.20 2.09 8.06
N GLU A 112 20.27 2.88 8.26
CA GLU A 112 21.11 3.35 7.16
C GLU A 112 21.64 2.17 6.32
N GLY A 113 21.49 2.27 4.99
CA GLY A 113 21.91 1.23 4.05
C GLY A 113 20.86 0.15 3.73
N ALA A 114 19.67 0.18 4.34
CA ALA A 114 18.62 -0.82 4.12
C ALA A 114 17.71 -0.58 2.88
N GLY A 115 17.91 0.50 2.11
CA GLY A 115 17.13 0.79 0.91
C GLY A 115 16.80 2.28 0.74
N THR A 116 16.17 2.61 -0.38
CA THR A 116 15.92 3.98 -0.87
C THR A 116 14.81 4.70 -0.10
N GLY A 117 15.08 5.14 1.14
CA GLY A 117 14.46 6.33 1.73
C GLY A 117 12.93 6.41 1.84
N TRP A 118 12.21 5.28 1.90
CA TRP A 118 10.78 5.28 2.24
C TRP A 118 10.55 4.20 3.30
N VAL A 119 9.87 4.59 4.40
CA VAL A 119 9.24 3.68 5.38
C VAL A 119 8.58 2.56 4.62
#